data_AF-A0A846APH2-F1
#
_entry.id   AF-A0A846APH2-F1
#
_cell.length_a   1.000
_cell.length_b   1.000
_cell.length_c   1.000
_cell.angle_alpha   90.00
_cell.angle_beta   90.00
_cell.angle_gamma   90.00
#
_symmetry.space_group_name_H-M   'P 1'
#
loop_
_entity.id
_entity.type
_entity.pdbx_description
1 polymer ?
#
loop_
_entity_poly.entity_id
_entity_poly.type
_entity_poly.pdbx_seq_one_letter_code
_entity_poly.pdbx_strand_id
1 'polypeptide(L)'
;MRPRDDASSLAERAPRDHKLARAISDANWSELVRQLEYKAEWYGRELIKIDRYFPSSKSCSNCGYVVEKLPLNIREWDCPECDSHHDRDINAAINILRMGTRGVRKTQAVRPRVAVRRKRSEPATTLVARERRPREGMLTKRGNAHARRLREEQCQSVERP
;
A
#
# COMPACT_ATOMS: atom_id res chain seq x y z
N MET A 1 -42.21 -0.72 -30.61
CA MET A 1 -41.84 0.37 -29.69
C MET A 1 -40.75 -0.11 -28.74
N ARG A 2 -39.50 0.36 -28.87
CA ARG A 2 -38.50 0.28 -27.80
C ARG A 2 -38.41 1.69 -27.19
N PRO A 3 -38.56 1.88 -25.87
CA PRO A 3 -38.40 3.19 -25.27
C PRO A 3 -36.94 3.63 -25.43
N ARG A 4 -36.79 4.92 -25.74
CA ARG A 4 -35.51 5.59 -26.01
C ARG A 4 -34.66 5.62 -24.74
N ASP A 5 -33.39 5.33 -24.92
CA ASP A 5 -32.32 5.62 -23.98
C ASP A 5 -32.25 7.14 -23.74
N ASP A 6 -32.95 7.64 -22.72
CA ASP A 6 -32.77 9.01 -22.25
C ASP A 6 -31.51 9.07 -21.39
N ALA A 7 -30.37 9.14 -22.08
CA ALA A 7 -29.04 9.49 -21.56
C ALA A 7 -28.97 10.96 -21.10
N SER A 8 -30.00 11.44 -20.41
CA SER A 8 -30.26 12.87 -20.14
C SER A 8 -30.34 13.22 -18.65
N SER A 9 -29.67 12.48 -17.75
CA SER A 9 -29.61 12.89 -16.32
C SER A 9 -28.27 12.73 -15.59
N LEU A 10 -27.17 12.45 -16.30
CA LEU A 10 -25.82 12.48 -15.70
C LEU A 10 -25.30 13.91 -15.52
N ALA A 11 -26.10 14.78 -14.89
CA ALA A 11 -25.57 16.00 -14.31
C ALA A 11 -24.75 15.58 -13.08
N GLU A 12 -23.42 15.56 -13.24
CA GLU A 12 -22.48 15.38 -12.14
C GLU A 12 -22.71 16.51 -11.14
N ARG A 13 -23.47 16.23 -10.08
CA ARG A 13 -23.88 17.23 -9.10
C ARG A 13 -22.67 17.56 -8.22
N ALA A 14 -21.93 18.59 -8.63
CA ALA A 14 -20.83 19.12 -7.84
C ALA A 14 -21.31 19.45 -6.41
N PRO A 15 -20.50 19.17 -5.38
CA PRO A 15 -20.84 19.55 -4.01
C PRO A 15 -21.01 21.07 -3.96
N ARG A 16 -22.18 21.53 -3.51
CA ARG A 16 -22.47 22.97 -3.38
C ARG A 16 -21.65 23.64 -2.28
N ASP A 17 -21.09 22.84 -1.37
CA ASP A 17 -20.22 23.30 -0.30
C ASP A 17 -18.75 23.21 -0.72
N HIS A 18 -18.13 24.36 -1.01
CA HIS A 18 -16.73 24.45 -1.41
C HIS A 18 -15.75 23.83 -0.40
N LYS A 19 -16.06 23.92 0.91
CA LYS A 19 -15.26 23.30 1.97
C LYS A 19 -15.29 21.77 1.86
N LEU A 20 -16.46 21.20 1.62
CA LEU A 20 -16.63 19.75 1.44
C LEU A 20 -15.99 19.29 0.13
N ALA A 21 -16.19 20.03 -0.97
CA ALA A 21 -15.57 19.72 -2.26
C ALA A 21 -14.05 19.68 -2.16
N ARG A 22 -13.44 20.65 -1.47
CA ARG A 22 -11.99 20.68 -1.23
C ARG A 22 -11.54 19.48 -0.41
N ALA A 23 -12.21 19.17 0.71
CA ALA A 23 -11.88 18.01 1.53
C ALA A 23 -11.97 16.69 0.75
N ILE A 24 -12.96 16.54 -0.14
CA ILE A 24 -13.10 15.37 -1.02
C ILE A 24 -11.95 15.30 -2.03
N SER A 25 -11.57 16.44 -2.62
CA SER A 25 -10.45 16.52 -3.57
C SER A 25 -9.12 16.18 -2.91
N ASP A 26 -8.87 16.73 -1.72
CA ASP A 26 -7.64 16.53 -0.95
C ASP A 26 -7.47 15.06 -0.50
N ALA A 27 -8.57 14.31 -0.39
CA ALA A 27 -8.56 12.88 -0.05
C ALA A 27 -8.05 11.97 -1.19
N ASN A 28 -7.94 12.49 -2.42
CA ASN A 28 -7.35 11.78 -3.58
C ASN A 28 -7.94 10.38 -3.85
N TRP A 29 -9.27 10.27 -3.88
CA TRP A 29 -10.00 9.00 -4.03
C TRP A 29 -9.64 8.20 -5.29
N SER A 30 -9.26 8.86 -6.39
CA SER A 30 -8.83 8.21 -7.62
C SER A 30 -7.55 7.40 -7.42
N GLU A 31 -6.57 7.96 -6.69
CA GLU A 31 -5.34 7.27 -6.37
C GLU A 31 -5.58 6.08 -5.43
N LEU A 32 -6.49 6.21 -4.46
CA LEU A 32 -6.88 5.09 -3.60
C LEU A 32 -7.39 3.91 -4.44
N VAL A 33 -8.30 4.18 -5.38
CA VAL A 33 -8.84 3.14 -6.27
C VAL A 33 -7.73 2.52 -7.12
N ARG A 34 -6.84 3.34 -7.70
CA ARG A 34 -5.69 2.86 -8.49
C ARG A 34 -4.80 1.91 -7.68
N GLN A 35 -4.52 2.23 -6.42
CA GLN A 35 -3.72 1.40 -5.53
C GLN A 35 -4.42 0.07 -5.20
N LEU A 36 -5.75 0.10 -4.99
CA LEU A 36 -6.53 -1.11 -4.76
C LEU A 36 -6.55 -2.03 -5.97
N GLU A 37 -6.74 -1.49 -7.17
CA GLU A 37 -6.70 -2.25 -8.44
C GLU A 37 -5.34 -2.94 -8.62
N TYR A 38 -4.27 -2.15 -8.55
CA TYR A 38 -2.90 -2.64 -8.68
C TYR A 38 -2.60 -3.77 -7.67
N LYS A 39 -2.96 -3.57 -6.40
CA LYS A 39 -2.71 -4.59 -5.36
C LYS A 39 -3.60 -5.81 -5.53
N ALA A 40 -4.87 -5.63 -5.91
CA ALA A 40 -5.77 -6.75 -6.17
C ALA A 40 -5.22 -7.63 -7.29
N GLU A 41 -4.80 -7.04 -8.41
CA GLU A 41 -4.15 -7.74 -9.52
C GLU A 41 -2.88 -8.46 -9.06
N TRP A 42 -2.00 -7.78 -8.31
CA TRP A 42 -0.76 -8.37 -7.80
C TRP A 42 -1.01 -9.62 -6.94
N TYR A 43 -2.10 -9.63 -6.16
CA TYR A 43 -2.46 -10.76 -5.33
C TYR A 43 -3.42 -11.76 -5.99
N GLY A 44 -3.79 -11.57 -7.26
CA GLY A 44 -4.78 -12.41 -7.94
C GLY A 44 -6.17 -12.33 -7.30
N ARG A 45 -6.54 -11.16 -6.80
CA ARG A 45 -7.85 -10.86 -6.21
C ARG A 45 -8.70 -10.08 -7.22
N GLU A 46 -10.01 -10.25 -7.10
CA GLU A 46 -10.97 -9.48 -7.86
C GLU A 46 -11.39 -8.24 -7.06
N LEU A 47 -11.36 -7.07 -7.70
CA LEU A 47 -11.91 -5.83 -7.15
C LEU A 47 -13.22 -5.52 -7.85
N ILE A 48 -14.32 -5.49 -7.08
CA ILE A 48 -15.66 -5.20 -7.60
C ILE A 48 -16.02 -3.78 -7.19
N LYS A 49 -16.30 -2.93 -8.19
CA LYS A 49 -16.83 -1.59 -7.97
C LYS A 49 -18.35 -1.63 -7.98
N ILE A 50 -18.97 -1.05 -6.96
CA ILE A 50 -20.42 -0.84 -6.91
C ILE A 50 -20.79 0.51 -7.51
N ASP A 51 -22.05 0.68 -7.87
CA ASP A 51 -22.55 1.95 -8.39
C ASP A 51 -22.34 3.12 -7.41
N ARG A 52 -21.97 4.29 -7.95
CA ARG A 52 -21.66 5.49 -7.17
C ARG A 52 -22.88 6.01 -6.39
N TYR A 53 -24.08 5.84 -6.94
CA TYR A 53 -25.33 6.36 -6.38
C TYR A 53 -26.11 5.32 -5.56
N PHE A 54 -25.51 4.16 -5.33
CA PHE A 54 -26.11 3.14 -4.47
C PHE A 54 -26.31 3.69 -3.03
N PRO A 55 -27.55 3.69 -2.49
CA PRO A 55 -27.88 4.33 -1.21
C PRO A 55 -27.44 3.50 0.01
N SER A 56 -26.19 3.06 0.07
CA SER A 56 -25.68 2.13 1.09
C SER A 56 -25.94 2.56 2.54
N SER A 57 -25.77 3.85 2.85
CA SER A 57 -25.97 4.39 4.20
C SER A 57 -27.41 4.73 4.54
N LYS A 58 -28.27 4.89 3.52
CA LYS A 58 -29.70 5.25 3.67
C LYS A 58 -30.63 4.03 3.63
N SER A 59 -30.15 2.92 3.07
CA SER A 59 -30.86 1.64 3.06
C SER A 59 -30.68 0.93 4.40
N CYS A 60 -31.77 0.47 5.00
CA CYS A 60 -31.73 -0.41 6.16
C CYS A 60 -31.14 -1.77 5.76
N SER A 61 -30.10 -2.22 6.44
CA SER A 61 -29.53 -3.56 6.20
C SER A 61 -30.42 -4.68 6.73
N ASN A 62 -31.49 -4.41 7.48
CA ASN A 62 -32.40 -5.44 7.95
C ASN A 62 -33.55 -5.67 6.96
N CYS A 63 -34.38 -4.65 6.70
CA CYS A 63 -35.57 -4.77 5.85
C CYS A 63 -35.40 -4.21 4.43
N GLY A 64 -34.38 -3.38 4.16
CA GLY A 64 -34.18 -2.74 2.86
C GLY A 64 -34.84 -1.37 2.68
N TYR A 65 -35.56 -0.86 3.69
CA TYR A 65 -36.14 0.49 3.69
C TYR A 65 -35.12 1.56 3.31
N VAL A 66 -35.44 2.47 2.40
CA VAL A 66 -34.55 3.58 2.02
C VAL A 66 -35.08 4.90 2.58
N VAL A 67 -34.32 5.49 3.50
CA VAL A 67 -34.64 6.80 4.07
C VAL A 67 -34.42 7.89 3.03
N GLU A 68 -35.39 8.79 2.84
CA GLU A 68 -35.29 9.88 1.87
C GLU A 68 -34.14 10.86 2.21
N LYS A 69 -34.13 11.33 3.46
CA LYS A 69 -33.21 12.35 3.96
C LYS A 69 -32.44 11.82 5.17
N LEU A 70 -31.13 11.71 5.01
CA LEU A 70 -30.19 11.37 6.08
C LEU A 70 -29.03 12.37 6.08
N PRO A 71 -29.15 13.52 6.79
CA PRO A 71 -28.15 14.57 6.88
C PRO A 71 -26.80 14.08 7.40
N LEU A 72 -25.67 14.61 6.91
CA LEU A 72 -24.32 14.07 7.19
C LEU A 72 -23.97 13.92 8.68
N ASN A 73 -24.52 14.74 9.57
CA ASN A 73 -24.27 14.72 11.01
C ASN A 73 -24.91 13.55 11.78
N ILE A 74 -25.88 12.83 11.20
CA ILE A 74 -26.62 11.76 11.91
C ILE A 74 -25.86 10.43 11.87
N ARG A 75 -24.99 10.15 12.84
CA ARG A 75 -24.15 8.93 12.82
C ARG A 75 -24.94 7.64 13.14
N GLU A 76 -25.99 7.75 13.93
CA GLU A 76 -26.84 6.64 14.33
C GLU A 76 -28.31 6.96 14.02
N TRP A 77 -29.09 5.96 13.61
CA TRP A 77 -30.51 6.12 13.30
C TRP A 77 -31.27 4.81 13.47
N ASP A 78 -32.57 4.90 13.75
CA ASP A 78 -33.48 3.76 13.85
C ASP A 78 -34.31 3.64 12.56
N CYS A 79 -34.47 2.41 12.07
CA CYS A 79 -35.28 2.16 10.89
C CYS A 79 -36.78 2.39 11.18
N PRO A 80 -37.48 3.25 10.43
CA PRO A 80 -38.91 3.50 10.68
C PRO A 80 -39.84 2.36 10.27
N GLU A 81 -39.34 1.34 9.57
CA GLU A 81 -40.14 0.18 9.11
C GLU A 81 -39.96 -1.06 9.99
N CYS A 82 -38.76 -1.28 10.53
CA CYS A 82 -38.47 -2.50 11.31
C CYS A 82 -37.79 -2.24 12.66
N ASP A 83 -37.71 -0.98 13.08
CA ASP A 83 -37.16 -0.52 14.37
C ASP A 83 -35.72 -0.96 14.67
N SER A 84 -34.97 -1.42 13.65
CA SER A 84 -33.58 -1.78 13.84
C SER A 84 -32.70 -0.54 14.01
N HIS A 85 -31.91 -0.52 15.08
CA HIS A 85 -30.90 0.50 15.31
C HIS A 85 -29.67 0.31 14.42
N HIS A 86 -29.16 1.41 13.86
CA HIS A 86 -28.03 1.41 12.93
C HIS A 86 -26.97 2.44 13.27
N ASP A 87 -25.72 2.01 13.38
CA ASP A 87 -24.57 2.86 13.04
C ASP A 87 -24.49 2.99 11.51
N ARG A 88 -24.38 4.22 11.03
CA ARG A 88 -24.42 4.53 9.59
C ARG A 88 -23.32 3.82 8.80
N ASP A 89 -22.10 3.79 9.31
CA ASP A 89 -20.94 3.28 8.58
C ASP A 89 -20.95 1.74 8.57
N ILE A 90 -21.32 1.13 9.70
CA ILE A 90 -21.51 -0.34 9.80
C ILE A 90 -22.64 -0.78 8.87
N ASN A 91 -23.78 -0.11 8.89
CA ASN A 91 -24.91 -0.40 8.01
C ASN A 91 -24.51 -0.26 6.53
N ALA A 92 -23.80 0.81 6.18
CA ALA A 92 -23.27 1.01 4.83
C ALA A 92 -22.33 -0.12 4.40
N ALA A 93 -21.41 -0.55 5.28
CA ALA A 93 -20.50 -1.65 5.00
C ALA A 93 -21.23 -2.98 4.74
N ILE A 94 -22.26 -3.29 5.55
CA ILE A 94 -23.10 -4.48 5.35
C ILE A 94 -23.81 -4.43 3.99
N ASN A 95 -24.39 -3.29 3.64
CA ASN A 95 -25.07 -3.12 2.36
C ASN A 95 -24.11 -3.20 1.17
N ILE A 96 -22.92 -2.60 1.26
CA ILE A 96 -21.87 -2.70 0.24
C ILE A 96 -21.43 -4.15 0.06
N LEU A 97 -21.19 -4.89 1.14
CA LEU A 97 -20.83 -6.30 1.07
C LEU A 97 -21.92 -7.13 0.37
N ARG A 98 -23.19 -6.92 0.75
CA ARG A 98 -24.32 -7.60 0.12
C ARG A 98 -24.46 -7.27 -1.36
N MET A 99 -24.21 -6.02 -1.75
CA MET A 99 -24.18 -5.63 -3.16
C MET A 99 -23.02 -6.27 -3.91
N GLY A 100 -21.80 -6.15 -3.39
CA GLY A 100 -20.58 -6.62 -4.04
C GLY A 100 -20.49 -8.14 -4.15
N THR A 101 -21.26 -8.88 -3.34
CA THR A 101 -21.31 -10.35 -3.39
C THR A 101 -22.46 -10.89 -4.26
N ARG A 102 -23.37 -10.03 -4.74
CA ARG A 102 -24.42 -10.47 -5.68
C ARG A 102 -23.77 -10.90 -7.00
N GLY A 103 -23.85 -12.20 -7.29
CA GLY A 103 -23.35 -12.78 -8.54
C GLY A 103 -21.89 -13.27 -8.50
N VAL A 104 -21.18 -13.11 -7.38
CA VAL A 104 -19.81 -13.63 -7.25
C VAL A 104 -19.88 -15.12 -6.92
N ARG A 105 -19.33 -15.96 -7.81
CA ARG A 105 -19.05 -17.36 -7.48
C ARG A 105 -17.98 -17.37 -6.39
N LYS A 106 -18.22 -18.03 -5.26
CA LYS A 106 -17.19 -18.21 -4.22
C LYS A 106 -15.98 -18.93 -4.82
N THR A 107 -14.98 -18.20 -5.27
CA THR A 107 -13.70 -18.78 -5.69
C THR A 107 -12.88 -19.07 -4.43
N GLN A 108 -12.23 -20.24 -4.42
CA GLN A 108 -11.47 -20.71 -3.26
C GLN A 108 -10.29 -19.77 -2.93
N ALA A 109 -9.78 -19.89 -1.71
CA ALA A 109 -8.70 -19.07 -1.16
C ALA A 109 -7.49 -18.98 -2.09
N VAL A 110 -7.38 -17.87 -2.85
CA VAL A 110 -6.18 -17.56 -3.63
C VAL A 110 -5.04 -17.30 -2.64
N ARG A 111 -4.00 -18.13 -2.66
CA ARG A 111 -2.74 -17.84 -1.98
C ARG A 111 -2.01 -16.75 -2.79
N PRO A 112 -1.52 -15.68 -2.14
CA PRO A 112 -0.88 -14.59 -2.86
C PRO A 112 0.36 -15.11 -3.59
N ARG A 113 0.45 -14.85 -4.90
CA ARG A 113 1.55 -15.30 -5.76
C ARG A 113 2.78 -14.39 -5.59
N VAL A 114 3.29 -14.27 -4.36
CA VAL A 114 4.49 -13.45 -4.11
C VAL A 114 5.73 -14.27 -4.45
N ALA A 115 6.10 -14.30 -5.72
CA ALA A 115 7.49 -14.57 -6.10
C ALA A 115 8.27 -13.25 -6.00
N VAL A 116 8.70 -12.87 -4.79
CA VAL A 116 9.78 -11.88 -4.67
C VAL A 116 11.02 -12.57 -5.22
N ARG A 117 11.30 -12.39 -6.51
CA ARG A 117 12.61 -12.68 -7.07
C ARG A 117 13.56 -11.66 -6.46
N ARG A 118 14.13 -12.00 -5.29
CA ARG A 118 15.25 -11.25 -4.71
C ARG A 118 16.31 -11.20 -5.81
N LYS A 119 16.50 -10.06 -6.47
CA LYS A 119 17.71 -9.84 -7.26
C LYS A 119 18.83 -9.95 -6.24
N ARG A 120 19.56 -11.07 -6.26
CA ARG A 120 20.83 -11.19 -5.59
C ARG A 120 21.69 -10.11 -6.23
N SER A 121 21.95 -9.02 -5.52
CA SER A 121 23.00 -8.09 -5.92
C SER A 121 24.28 -8.93 -6.03
N GLU A 122 24.87 -9.00 -7.22
CA GLU A 122 26.21 -9.55 -7.38
C GLU A 122 27.14 -8.78 -6.42
N PRO A 123 27.96 -9.46 -5.61
CA PRO A 123 28.95 -8.76 -4.82
C PRO A 123 29.88 -8.06 -5.80
N ALA A 124 30.09 -6.75 -5.60
CA ALA A 124 30.99 -5.95 -6.40
C ALA A 124 32.34 -6.67 -6.50
N THR A 125 32.74 -6.99 -7.73
CA THR A 125 34.08 -7.49 -8.05
C THR A 125 35.10 -6.55 -7.41
N THR A 126 35.84 -7.05 -6.44
CA THR A 126 36.98 -6.35 -5.84
C THR A 126 37.93 -5.98 -6.94
N LEU A 127 38.04 -4.68 -7.27
CA LEU A 127 39.12 -4.15 -8.08
C LEU A 127 40.43 -4.48 -7.36
N VAL A 128 41.19 -5.43 -7.89
CA VAL A 128 42.56 -5.68 -7.46
C VAL A 128 43.34 -4.40 -7.72
N ALA A 129 43.76 -3.72 -6.66
CA ALA A 129 44.64 -2.57 -6.76
C ALA A 129 45.93 -3.04 -7.47
N ARG A 130 46.13 -2.59 -8.72
CA ARG A 130 47.42 -2.73 -9.39
C ARG A 130 48.45 -1.96 -8.56
N GLU A 131 49.35 -2.68 -7.91
CA GLU A 131 50.50 -2.11 -7.24
C GLU A 131 51.29 -1.24 -8.23
N ARG A 132 51.42 0.05 -7.91
CA ARG A 132 52.33 0.94 -8.63
C ARG A 132 53.75 0.57 -8.22
N ARG A 133 54.52 -0.03 -9.14
CA ARG A 133 55.97 -0.24 -8.96
C ARG A 133 56.64 1.09 -8.57
N PRO A 134 57.47 1.14 -7.52
CA PRO A 134 58.28 2.32 -7.23
C PRO A 134 59.31 2.52 -8.34
N ARG A 135 59.52 3.76 -8.76
CA ARG A 135 60.69 4.13 -9.58
C ARG A 135 61.90 4.15 -8.65
N GLU A 136 62.75 3.14 -8.72
CA GLU A 136 64.05 3.18 -8.04
C GLU A 136 64.98 4.15 -8.77
N GLY A 137 65.10 5.34 -8.16
CA GLY A 137 66.17 6.29 -8.43
C GLY A 137 67.43 5.86 -7.67
N MET A 138 68.53 5.79 -8.40
CA MET A 138 69.90 5.57 -7.96
C MET A 138 70.37 6.72 -7.05
N LEU A 139 70.91 6.43 -5.85
CA LEU A 139 71.95 7.17 -5.06
C LEU A 139 71.90 6.70 -3.58
N THR A 140 72.74 5.77 -3.11
CA THR A 140 74.10 5.93 -2.51
C THR A 140 74.14 5.42 -1.07
N LYS A 141 75.26 4.77 -0.76
CA LYS A 141 75.66 4.04 0.45
C LYS A 141 75.70 4.94 1.71
N ARG A 142 75.19 4.46 2.86
CA ARG A 142 75.82 4.49 4.22
C ARG A 142 74.80 4.29 5.37
N GLY A 143 75.06 3.29 6.24
CA GLY A 143 74.66 3.21 7.67
C GLY A 143 73.17 3.04 7.98
N ASN A 144 72.71 2.37 9.04
CA ASN A 144 73.40 1.97 10.25
C ASN A 144 72.65 0.81 10.94
N ALA A 145 73.42 -0.19 11.37
CA ALA A 145 73.00 -1.34 12.15
C ALA A 145 72.67 -0.94 13.59
N HIS A 146 71.42 -0.55 13.88
CA HIS A 146 70.99 -0.39 15.28
C HIS A 146 69.50 -0.67 15.54
N ALA A 147 68.62 -0.49 14.54
CA ALA A 147 67.17 -0.62 14.74
C ALA A 147 66.61 -2.05 14.65
N ARG A 148 67.43 -3.08 14.90
CA ARG A 148 67.04 -4.51 14.82
C ARG A 148 66.97 -5.23 16.17
N ARG A 149 67.19 -4.52 17.28
CA ARG A 149 67.31 -5.14 18.63
C ARG A 149 66.13 -4.93 19.59
N LEU A 150 65.02 -4.32 19.17
CA LEU A 150 63.92 -3.96 20.09
C LEU A 150 62.58 -4.63 19.76
N ARG A 151 62.55 -5.68 18.95
CA ARG A 151 61.29 -6.40 18.59
C ARG A 151 61.31 -7.91 18.80
N GLU A 152 62.31 -8.44 19.48
CA GLU A 152 62.38 -9.88 19.82
C GLU A 152 62.10 -10.16 21.32
N GLU A 153 62.06 -9.16 22.19
CA GLU A 153 61.88 -9.34 23.64
C GLU A 153 60.43 -9.19 24.16
N GLN A 154 59.43 -9.00 23.29
CA GLN A 154 58.01 -8.85 23.71
C GLN A 154 57.09 -10.01 23.28
N CYS A 155 57.65 -11.09 22.72
CA CYS A 155 56.91 -12.25 22.21
C CYS A 155 56.86 -13.46 23.17
N GLN A 156 57.17 -13.30 24.47
CA GLN A 156 57.24 -14.42 25.43
C GLN A 156 56.59 -14.17 26.80
N SER A 157 55.44 -13.50 26.87
CA SER A 157 54.74 -13.33 28.16
C SER A 157 53.22 -13.48 28.13
N VAL A 158 52.67 -14.13 27.10
CA VAL A 158 51.21 -14.37 27.02
C VAL A 158 50.89 -15.81 26.58
N GLU A 159 51.49 -16.80 27.24
CA GLU A 159 51.00 -18.19 27.22
C GLU A 159 51.03 -18.82 28.64
N ARG A 160 49.87 -18.73 29.32
CA ARG A 160 49.24 -19.68 30.28
C ARG A 160 49.88 -19.94 31.66
N PRO A 161 49.08 -20.34 32.68
CA PRO A 161 47.70 -20.87 32.69
C PRO A 161 46.60 -19.87 33.07
#